data_AF-A0A0C2W8Z5-F1
#
_entry.id   AF-A0A0C2W8Z5-F1
#
_cell.length_a   1.000
_cell.length_b   1.000
_cell.length_c   1.000
_cell.angle_alpha   90.00
_cell.angle_beta   90.00
_cell.angle_gamma   90.00
#
_symmetry.space_group_name_H-M   'P 1'
#
loop_
_entity.id
_entity.type
_entity.pdbx_description
1 polymer ?
#
loop_
_entity_poly.entity_id
_entity_poly.type
_entity_poly.pdbx_seq_one_letter_code
_entity_poly.pdbx_strand_id
1 'polypeptide(L)'
;MDRILGSTKKSTSGGLGKMFTTFISSWTSQPQSAVDFPLFQDDSAFVDSLKRLEEDEPYFQRAIDEIKIEVAELLGCKAKKLSDSLLATLTEGQQTALEEDVQTLLKERWQKEEVKAWKDLRKQLDQYLLSSVPNQNGTIITINSVIREGTRIPDQPETFSVTGTRSGPHEAGFEYTIFPIEIKQDDLLAVSNNLDHICKPVVRPQHPQPISIPVNSYLRFIHLLENDLVLVIIEEPDVFMVYAEGIEFLSSVIVQRRAIRRFHSEKLGVNPLFAFDCTKGLLVIFSIKESSVQLDVYSFDTATRSFNARGGPEVLTRWYNQVPDVIHLLFVSGTEELLLVEKGGLCRIFSLVTANFRLVGSGQHSRRC
;
A
#
# COMPACT_ATOMS: atom_id res chain seq x y z
N MET A 1 -20.40 20.12 -11.80
CA MET A 1 -20.88 19.57 -10.52
C MET A 1 -20.00 20.16 -9.43
N ASP A 2 -20.60 21.07 -8.67
CA ASP A 2 -19.97 21.93 -7.68
C ASP A 2 -19.65 21.23 -6.35
N ARG A 3 -18.76 21.88 -5.57
CA ARG A 3 -18.41 21.68 -4.15
C ARG A 3 -17.52 20.44 -3.90
N ILE A 4 -16.37 20.56 -3.23
CA ILE A 4 -16.20 21.01 -1.84
C ILE A 4 -14.85 21.75 -1.69
N LEU A 5 -14.94 22.98 -1.18
CA LEU A 5 -13.85 23.83 -0.69
C LEU A 5 -14.06 24.01 0.82
N GLY A 6 -13.02 23.80 1.61
CA GLY A 6 -12.96 24.00 3.07
C GLY A 6 -11.83 23.12 3.61
N SER A 7 -10.72 23.62 4.13
CA SER A 7 -10.49 24.49 5.29
C SER A 7 -8.97 24.79 5.30
N THR A 8 -8.34 25.76 5.96
CA THR A 8 -8.70 26.81 6.90
C THR A 8 -7.48 27.75 6.95
N LYS A 9 -7.66 29.04 6.71
CA LYS A 9 -6.66 30.08 7.01
C LYS A 9 -6.75 30.40 8.51
N LYS A 10 -5.65 30.20 9.24
CA LYS A 10 -5.48 30.77 10.58
C LYS A 10 -5.17 32.26 10.44
N SER A 11 -6.09 33.05 10.99
CA SER A 11 -5.94 34.45 11.32
C SER A 11 -4.98 34.60 12.51
N THR A 12 -4.02 35.51 12.40
CA THR A 12 -3.42 36.16 13.56
C THR A 12 -3.44 37.66 13.34
N SER A 13 -4.11 38.30 14.27
CA SER A 13 -4.34 39.72 14.46
C SER A 13 -3.09 40.50 14.86
N GLY A 14 -3.07 41.78 14.49
CA GLY A 14 -2.14 42.82 14.97
C GLY A 14 -1.87 43.77 13.79
N GLY A 15 -2.57 44.89 13.61
CA GLY A 15 -2.89 45.90 14.61
C GLY A 15 -1.70 46.85 14.72
N LEU A 16 -1.63 47.86 13.84
CA LEU A 16 -0.87 49.11 14.01
C LEU A 16 -1.32 50.11 12.93
N GLY A 17 -2.48 50.70 13.17
CA GLY A 17 -2.78 52.01 12.63
C GLY A 17 -2.11 53.08 13.48
N LYS A 18 -1.74 54.19 12.82
CA LYS A 18 -1.61 55.53 13.39
C LYS A 18 -0.70 55.68 14.62
N MET A 19 0.46 56.31 14.43
CA MET A 19 0.93 57.47 15.22
C MET A 19 2.41 57.72 14.95
N PHE A 20 2.72 58.86 14.34
CA PHE A 20 3.90 59.67 14.69
C PHE A 20 3.57 61.14 14.35
N THR A 21 2.63 61.68 15.10
CA THR A 21 2.66 63.09 15.49
C THR A 21 3.52 63.20 16.76
N THR A 22 3.95 64.42 17.08
CA THR A 22 4.63 64.86 18.33
C THR A 22 6.11 64.54 18.49
N PHE A 23 6.95 65.51 18.11
CA PHE A 23 8.28 65.74 18.69
C PHE A 23 8.50 67.24 18.94
N ILE A 24 7.75 67.82 19.87
CA ILE A 24 8.14 69.06 20.56
C ILE A 24 7.65 68.95 22.00
N SER A 25 8.55 68.67 22.93
CA SER A 25 8.52 69.23 24.30
C SER A 25 9.75 68.76 25.06
N SER A 26 10.56 69.73 25.46
CA SER A 26 11.20 69.82 26.79
C SER A 26 12.48 70.64 26.66
N TRP A 27 12.43 71.88 27.14
CA TRP A 27 13.47 72.50 27.94
C TRP A 27 12.95 73.85 28.43
N THR A 28 12.32 73.80 29.60
CA THR A 28 12.06 74.96 30.44
C THR A 28 13.14 75.01 31.51
N SER A 29 13.99 76.02 31.44
CA SER A 29 14.66 76.59 32.62
C SER A 29 14.93 78.07 32.33
N GLN A 30 14.13 78.96 32.92
CA GLN A 30 14.45 80.38 33.02
C GLN A 30 15.68 80.58 33.91
N PRO A 31 16.47 81.63 33.65
CA PRO A 31 16.35 82.78 34.53
C PRO A 31 16.12 84.10 33.78
N GLN A 32 15.54 85.04 34.53
CA GLN A 32 15.04 86.34 34.13
C GLN A 32 16.14 87.33 33.71
N SER A 33 15.95 88.01 32.59
CA SER A 33 16.14 89.47 32.46
C SER A 33 15.42 89.97 31.21
N ALA A 34 14.79 91.14 31.33
CA ALA A 34 13.80 91.67 30.41
C ALA A 34 14.42 92.30 29.17
N VAL A 35 14.06 91.78 27.99
CA VAL A 35 13.79 92.51 26.74
C VAL A 35 12.73 91.71 25.99
N ASP A 36 11.55 92.29 25.75
CA ASP A 36 10.47 91.68 24.96
C ASP A 36 10.92 91.57 23.49
N PHE A 37 11.46 90.41 23.09
CA PHE A 37 11.60 90.05 21.68
C PHE A 37 10.30 89.36 21.22
N PRO A 38 9.75 89.72 20.05
CA PRO A 38 8.59 89.03 19.52
C PRO A 38 8.94 87.56 19.28
N LEU A 39 8.15 86.65 19.88
CA LEU A 39 8.24 85.22 19.62
C LEU A 39 7.86 84.98 18.15
N PHE A 40 8.84 84.79 17.28
CA PHE A 40 8.59 84.53 15.86
C PHE A 40 7.87 83.19 15.71
N GLN A 41 6.66 83.23 15.14
CA GLN A 41 5.83 82.03 14.98
C GLN A 41 6.15 81.21 13.72
N ASP A 42 6.91 81.77 12.76
CA ASP A 42 7.33 81.09 11.53
C ASP A 42 8.65 81.66 11.00
N ASP A 43 9.46 80.83 10.33
CA ASP A 43 10.78 81.16 9.77
C ASP A 43 10.68 82.33 8.78
N SER A 44 9.57 82.42 8.00
CA SER A 44 9.30 83.56 7.11
C SER A 44 9.11 84.87 7.88
N ALA A 45 8.40 84.83 9.00
CA ALA A 45 8.15 86.02 9.82
C ALA A 45 9.43 86.51 10.50
N PHE A 46 10.34 85.59 10.86
CA PHE A 46 11.68 85.93 11.37
C PHE A 46 12.53 86.62 10.31
N VAL A 47 12.61 86.10 9.09
CA VAL A 47 13.38 86.71 7.99
C VAL A 47 12.83 88.08 7.62
N ASP A 48 11.51 88.26 7.61
CA ASP A 48 10.89 89.56 7.32
C ASP A 48 11.11 90.57 8.46
N SER A 49 11.18 90.11 9.70
CA SER A 49 11.52 90.98 10.83
C SER A 49 12.99 91.43 10.82
N LEU A 50 13.90 90.57 10.36
CA LEU A 50 15.32 90.91 10.18
C LEU A 50 15.50 92.02 9.13
N LYS A 51 14.70 92.00 8.05
CA LYS A 51 14.69 93.08 7.05
C LYS A 51 14.18 94.40 7.62
N ARG A 52 13.13 94.38 8.43
CA ARG A 52 12.61 95.60 9.08
C ARG A 52 13.60 96.17 10.11
N LEU A 53 14.25 95.30 10.89
CA LEU A 53 15.27 95.71 11.87
C LEU A 53 16.50 96.35 11.20
N GLU A 54 16.84 95.90 10.00
CA GLU A 54 17.89 96.47 9.16
C GLU A 54 17.54 97.89 8.67
N GLU A 55 16.27 98.14 8.35
CA GLU A 55 15.77 99.45 7.94
C GLU A 55 15.64 100.44 9.11
N ASP A 56 15.18 99.95 10.27
CA ASP A 56 14.85 100.79 11.43
C ASP A 56 16.08 101.13 12.30
N GLU A 57 17.08 100.22 12.41
CA GLU A 57 18.21 100.37 13.34
C GLU A 57 19.58 100.03 12.72
N PRO A 58 20.15 100.94 11.90
CA PRO A 58 21.35 100.66 11.08
C PRO A 58 22.63 100.43 11.88
N TYR A 59 22.65 100.73 13.19
CA TYR A 59 23.83 100.48 14.04
C TYR A 59 24.03 98.99 14.37
N PHE A 60 23.01 98.14 14.17
CA PHE A 60 23.08 96.69 14.37
C PHE A 60 23.44 95.90 13.10
N GLN A 61 23.73 96.57 11.97
CA GLN A 61 23.97 95.95 10.67
C GLN A 61 24.92 94.74 10.73
N ARG A 62 26.03 94.85 11.47
CA ARG A 62 27.01 93.77 11.60
C ARG A 62 26.43 92.50 12.22
N ALA A 63 25.61 92.65 13.26
CA ALA A 63 24.96 91.52 13.90
C ALA A 63 23.86 90.91 13.01
N ILE A 64 23.15 91.76 12.25
CA ILE A 64 22.16 91.32 11.26
C ILE A 64 22.81 90.51 10.13
N ASP A 65 23.98 90.95 9.63
CA ASP A 65 24.73 90.23 8.60
C ASP A 65 25.26 88.88 9.10
N GLU A 66 25.76 88.80 10.33
CA GLU A 66 26.17 87.54 10.96
C GLU A 66 24.98 86.57 11.10
N ILE A 67 23.81 87.06 11.51
CA ILE A 67 22.59 86.24 11.57
C ILE A 67 22.15 85.76 10.18
N LYS A 68 22.26 86.61 9.15
CA LYS A 68 21.94 86.22 7.76
C LYS A 68 22.85 85.10 7.25
N ILE A 69 24.14 85.14 7.60
CA ILE A 69 25.11 84.09 7.25
C ILE A 69 24.71 82.78 7.94
N GLU A 70 24.46 82.81 9.25
CA GLU A 70 24.05 81.62 10.01
C GLU A 70 22.73 81.02 9.50
N VAL A 71 21.75 81.87 9.16
CA VAL A 71 20.49 81.42 8.55
C VAL A 71 20.73 80.78 7.19
N ALA A 72 21.59 81.36 6.36
CA ALA A 72 21.93 80.81 5.04
C ALA A 72 22.64 79.45 5.16
N GLU A 73 23.57 79.30 6.10
CA GLU A 73 24.27 78.04 6.37
C GLU A 73 23.30 76.96 6.89
N LEU A 74 22.39 77.32 7.79
CA LEU A 74 21.39 76.40 8.33
C LEU A 74 20.40 75.95 7.25
N LEU A 75 19.94 76.88 6.39
CA LEU A 75 19.10 76.55 5.23
C LEU A 75 19.85 75.68 4.22
N GLY A 76 21.13 75.94 3.96
CA GLY A 76 21.98 75.08 3.12
C GLY A 76 22.09 73.67 3.67
N CYS A 77 22.29 73.52 4.97
CA CYS A 77 22.33 72.22 5.65
C CYS A 77 20.98 71.49 5.61
N LYS A 78 19.87 72.20 5.83
CA LYS A 78 18.51 71.63 5.73
C LYS A 78 18.20 71.19 4.29
N ALA A 79 18.53 72.01 3.30
CA ALA A 79 18.33 71.69 1.89
C ALA A 79 19.11 70.44 1.47
N LYS A 80 20.37 70.32 1.91
CA LYS A 80 21.19 69.13 1.66
C LYS A 80 20.59 67.88 2.31
N LYS A 81 20.20 67.94 3.59
CA LYS A 81 19.55 66.82 4.28
C LYS A 81 18.25 66.38 3.59
N LEU A 82 17.45 67.34 3.12
CA LEU A 82 16.23 67.05 2.38
C LEU A 82 16.53 66.37 1.04
N SER A 83 17.53 66.87 0.31
CA SER A 83 18.01 66.27 -0.95
C SER A 83 18.49 64.84 -0.74
N ASP A 84 19.33 64.60 0.27
CA ASP A 84 19.85 63.27 0.58
C ASP A 84 18.72 62.31 1.00
N SER A 85 17.77 62.78 1.80
CA SER A 85 16.59 62.00 2.20
C SER A 85 15.70 61.66 1.00
N LEU A 86 15.41 62.62 0.12
CA LEU A 86 14.59 62.38 -1.07
C LEU A 86 15.26 61.38 -2.01
N LEU A 87 16.58 61.50 -2.20
CA LEU A 87 17.35 60.59 -3.05
C LEU A 87 17.36 59.17 -2.47
N ALA A 88 17.50 59.02 -1.16
CA ALA A 88 17.40 57.74 -0.47
C ALA A 88 16.02 57.11 -0.64
N THR A 89 14.94 57.85 -0.36
CA THR A 89 13.56 57.36 -0.51
C THR A 89 13.23 56.99 -1.95
N LEU A 90 13.69 57.78 -2.92
CA LEU A 90 13.47 57.49 -4.34
C LEU A 90 14.24 56.24 -4.79
N THR A 91 15.48 56.07 -4.31
CA THR A 91 16.29 54.88 -4.62
C THR A 91 15.68 53.62 -4.02
N GLU A 92 15.24 53.67 -2.75
CA GLU A 92 14.56 52.56 -2.07
C GLU A 92 13.26 52.19 -2.79
N GLY A 93 12.41 53.19 -3.09
CA GLY A 93 11.17 52.96 -3.82
C GLY A 93 11.38 52.35 -5.21
N GLN A 94 12.41 52.80 -5.94
CA GLN A 94 12.77 52.21 -7.24
C GLN A 94 13.29 50.78 -7.11
N GLN A 95 14.10 50.49 -6.09
CA GLN A 95 14.62 49.15 -5.86
C GLN A 95 13.50 48.17 -5.50
N THR A 96 12.60 48.55 -4.59
CA THR A 96 11.45 47.72 -4.21
C THR A 96 10.54 47.45 -5.42
N ALA A 97 10.22 48.48 -6.22
CA ALA A 97 9.41 48.30 -7.42
C ALA A 97 10.05 47.32 -8.41
N LEU A 98 11.37 47.43 -8.63
CA LEU A 98 12.09 46.52 -9.52
C LEU A 98 12.11 45.08 -8.98
N GLU A 99 12.31 44.90 -7.67
CA GLU A 99 12.29 43.58 -7.03
C GLU A 99 10.90 42.92 -7.14
N GLU A 100 9.83 43.67 -6.93
CA GLU A 100 8.45 43.20 -7.09
C GLU A 100 8.14 42.82 -8.54
N ASP A 101 8.58 43.62 -9.51
CA ASP A 101 8.41 43.32 -10.94
C ASP A 101 9.14 42.04 -11.33
N VAL A 102 10.40 41.87 -10.90
CA VAL A 102 11.19 40.66 -11.16
C VAL A 102 10.54 39.43 -10.51
N GLN A 103 10.10 39.52 -9.26
CA GLN A 103 9.41 38.43 -8.58
C GLN A 103 8.12 38.03 -9.31
N THR A 104 7.35 39.01 -9.78
CA THR A 104 6.11 38.79 -10.52
C THR A 104 6.39 38.08 -11.85
N LEU A 105 7.37 38.57 -12.62
CA LEU A 105 7.77 37.96 -13.88
C LEU A 105 8.28 36.53 -13.71
N LEU A 106 9.10 36.26 -12.69
CA LEU A 106 9.60 34.92 -12.39
C LEU A 106 8.46 33.97 -11.99
N LYS A 107 7.51 34.45 -11.19
CA LYS A 107 6.35 33.65 -10.77
C LYS A 107 5.45 33.30 -11.95
N GLU A 108 5.16 34.26 -12.83
CA GLU A 108 4.39 34.00 -14.05
C GLU A 108 5.10 33.02 -14.98
N ARG A 109 6.42 33.19 -15.15
CA ARG A 109 7.23 32.27 -15.96
C ARG A 109 7.19 30.87 -15.40
N TRP A 110 7.37 30.71 -14.08
CA TRP A 110 7.33 29.40 -13.43
C TRP A 110 5.98 28.71 -13.63
N GLN A 111 4.87 29.42 -13.44
CA GLN A 111 3.53 28.86 -13.70
C GLN A 111 3.36 28.40 -15.16
N LYS A 112 3.86 29.19 -16.13
CA LYS A 112 3.83 28.82 -17.55
C LYS A 112 4.68 27.58 -17.84
N GLU A 113 5.88 27.51 -17.26
CA GLU A 113 6.78 26.36 -17.42
C GLU A 113 6.22 25.09 -16.78
N GLU A 114 5.60 25.19 -15.60
CA GLU A 114 4.95 24.07 -14.91
C GLU A 114 3.78 23.52 -15.73
N VAL A 115 2.88 24.39 -16.20
CA VAL A 115 1.75 23.99 -17.05
C VAL A 115 2.25 23.34 -18.34
N LYS A 116 3.31 23.87 -18.94
CA LYS A 116 3.91 23.30 -20.15
C LYS A 116 4.52 21.92 -19.87
N ALA A 117 5.32 21.78 -18.81
CA ALA A 117 5.93 20.52 -18.41
C ALA A 117 4.87 19.44 -18.15
N TRP A 118 3.75 19.82 -17.52
CA TRP A 118 2.64 18.91 -17.26
C TRP A 118 1.91 18.48 -18.53
N LYS A 119 1.73 19.40 -19.47
CA LYS A 119 1.19 19.09 -20.78
C LYS A 119 2.11 18.16 -21.58
N ASP A 120 3.42 18.39 -21.53
CA ASP A 120 4.42 17.60 -22.22
C ASP A 120 4.52 16.19 -21.62
N LEU A 121 4.51 16.05 -20.29
CA LEU A 121 4.48 14.74 -19.63
C LEU A 121 3.21 13.97 -20.00
N ARG A 122 2.04 14.62 -19.94
CA ARG A 122 0.78 13.97 -20.31
C ARG A 122 0.84 13.44 -21.74
N LYS A 123 1.36 14.24 -22.67
CA LYS A 123 1.54 13.83 -24.07
C LYS A 123 2.49 12.64 -24.20
N GLN A 124 3.60 12.62 -23.45
CA GLN A 124 4.53 11.49 -23.45
C GLN A 124 3.89 10.22 -22.88
N LEU A 125 3.13 10.35 -21.78
CA LEU A 125 2.36 9.25 -21.20
C LEU A 125 1.32 8.72 -22.18
N ASP A 126 0.54 9.59 -22.81
CA ASP A 126 -0.46 9.19 -23.80
C ASP A 126 0.19 8.47 -24.99
N GLN A 127 1.31 8.99 -25.51
CA GLN A 127 2.06 8.33 -26.58
C GLN A 127 2.59 6.97 -26.14
N TYR A 128 3.13 6.86 -24.92
CA TYR A 128 3.64 5.61 -24.39
C TYR A 128 2.52 4.58 -24.21
N LEU A 129 1.39 4.98 -23.61
CA LEU A 129 0.21 4.14 -23.40
C LEU A 129 -0.45 3.69 -24.73
N LEU A 130 -0.44 4.55 -25.76
CA LEU A 130 -0.94 4.20 -27.09
C LEU A 130 0.03 3.30 -27.87
N SER A 131 1.35 3.45 -27.63
CA SER A 131 2.38 2.62 -28.26
C SER A 131 2.58 1.28 -27.55
N SER A 132 2.21 1.18 -26.28
CA SER A 132 2.16 -0.10 -25.57
C SER A 132 1.00 -0.92 -26.12
N VAL A 133 1.32 -2.00 -26.83
CA VAL A 133 0.35 -3.04 -27.16
C VAL A 133 -0.29 -3.48 -25.85
N PRO A 134 -1.63 -3.41 -25.70
CA PRO A 134 -2.27 -3.88 -24.50
C PRO A 134 -1.93 -5.37 -24.37
N ASN A 135 -1.11 -5.71 -23.37
CA ASN A 135 -1.01 -7.09 -22.93
C ASN A 135 -2.45 -7.54 -22.65
N GLN A 136 -2.84 -8.68 -23.21
CA GLN A 136 -4.20 -9.23 -23.20
C GLN A 136 -4.79 -9.47 -21.78
N ASN A 137 -4.08 -9.09 -20.72
CA ASN A 137 -4.39 -9.41 -19.33
C ASN A 137 -5.17 -8.32 -18.58
N GLY A 138 -5.72 -7.30 -19.26
CA GLY A 138 -6.69 -6.35 -18.67
C GLY A 138 -6.25 -5.68 -17.36
N THR A 139 -4.95 -5.66 -17.06
CA THR A 139 -4.43 -5.21 -15.78
C THR A 139 -4.41 -3.69 -15.77
N ILE A 140 -5.28 -3.10 -14.95
CA ILE A 140 -5.39 -1.67 -14.73
C ILE A 140 -4.48 -1.29 -13.58
N ILE A 141 -3.45 -0.49 -13.86
CA ILE A 141 -2.65 0.17 -12.83
C ILE A 141 -3.23 1.57 -12.64
N THR A 142 -3.69 1.86 -11.44
CA THR A 142 -4.19 3.18 -11.05
C THR A 142 -3.17 3.84 -10.14
N ILE A 143 -2.63 4.98 -10.54
CA ILE A 143 -1.78 5.81 -9.67
C ILE A 143 -2.71 6.68 -8.83
N ASN A 144 -2.68 6.50 -7.52
CA ASN A 144 -3.51 7.23 -6.57
C ASN A 144 -2.86 8.55 -6.15
N SER A 145 -1.53 8.55 -5.97
CA SER A 145 -0.80 9.76 -5.61
C SER A 145 0.66 9.70 -6.06
N VAL A 146 1.22 10.88 -6.32
CA VAL A 146 2.65 11.11 -6.51
C VAL A 146 3.03 12.25 -5.59
N ILE A 147 3.89 11.99 -4.61
CA ILE A 147 4.31 12.95 -3.59
C ILE A 147 5.83 13.10 -3.68
N ARG A 148 6.33 14.31 -3.77
CA ARG A 148 7.78 14.56 -3.66
C ARG A 148 8.23 14.24 -2.23
N GLU A 149 9.27 13.44 -2.08
CA GLU A 149 9.87 13.16 -0.78
C GLU A 149 10.97 14.18 -0.47
N GLY A 150 10.91 14.74 0.74
CA GLY A 150 11.94 15.61 1.29
C GLY A 150 11.93 17.07 0.83
N THR A 151 12.79 17.86 1.46
CA THR A 151 13.05 19.27 1.11
C THR A 151 14.01 19.32 -0.08
N ARG A 152 13.80 20.26 -1.02
CA ARG A 152 14.67 20.40 -2.19
C ARG A 152 16.10 20.78 -1.76
N ILE A 153 17.05 19.89 -1.98
CA ILE A 153 18.49 20.15 -1.79
C ILE A 153 19.08 20.48 -3.17
N PRO A 154 19.77 21.63 -3.34
CA PRO A 154 20.51 21.92 -4.57
C PRO A 154 21.51 20.80 -4.88
N ASP A 155 21.68 20.45 -6.15
CA ASP A 155 22.59 19.40 -6.66
C ASP A 155 22.22 17.93 -6.35
N GLN A 156 21.01 17.66 -5.85
CA GLN A 156 20.50 16.29 -5.73
C GLN A 156 19.29 16.00 -6.63
N PRO A 157 19.20 14.77 -7.17
CA PRO A 157 18.03 14.34 -7.92
C PRO A 157 16.80 14.25 -7.00
N GLU A 158 15.67 14.72 -7.52
CA GLU A 158 14.42 14.76 -6.77
C GLU A 158 13.86 13.35 -6.58
N THR A 159 13.40 13.05 -5.37
CA THR A 159 12.82 11.76 -5.04
C THR A 159 11.29 11.88 -4.95
N PHE A 160 10.58 10.89 -5.48
CA PHE A 160 9.12 10.87 -5.49
C PHE A 160 8.60 9.53 -4.96
N SER A 161 7.63 9.62 -4.06
CA SER A 161 6.80 8.52 -3.59
C SER A 161 5.59 8.38 -4.49
N VAL A 162 5.38 7.20 -5.06
CA VAL A 162 4.20 6.91 -5.89
C VAL A 162 3.36 5.85 -5.18
N THR A 163 2.09 6.15 -4.95
CA THR A 163 1.13 5.16 -4.45
C THR A 163 0.08 4.86 -5.51
N GLY A 164 -0.40 3.63 -5.55
CA GLY A 164 -1.37 3.20 -6.54
C GLY A 164 -1.98 1.85 -6.23
N THR A 165 -3.02 1.49 -6.97
CA THR A 165 -3.61 0.15 -6.97
C THR A 165 -3.32 -0.53 -8.30
N ARG A 166 -3.19 -1.85 -8.25
CA ARG A 166 -3.14 -2.71 -9.43
C ARG A 166 -4.36 -3.62 -9.36
N SER A 167 -5.24 -3.51 -10.33
CA SER A 167 -6.41 -4.38 -10.50
C SER A 167 -6.30 -5.10 -11.84
N GLY A 168 -6.88 -6.28 -11.94
CA GLY A 168 -6.95 -7.03 -13.19
C GLY A 168 -8.21 -7.87 -13.19
N PRO A 169 -8.69 -8.29 -14.37
CA PRO A 169 -9.79 -9.24 -14.45
C PRO A 169 -9.43 -10.47 -13.61
N HIS A 170 -10.31 -10.84 -12.68
CA HIS A 170 -10.19 -12.12 -12.01
C HIS A 170 -10.40 -13.20 -13.07
N GLU A 171 -9.48 -14.17 -13.14
CA GLU A 171 -9.72 -15.34 -13.99
C GLU A 171 -11.02 -15.99 -13.52
N ALA A 172 -11.89 -16.33 -14.47
CA ALA A 172 -13.09 -17.06 -14.14
C ALA A 172 -12.69 -18.37 -13.42
N GLY A 173 -13.38 -18.68 -12.33
CA GLY A 173 -13.00 -19.80 -11.48
C GLY A 173 -13.93 -19.97 -10.30
N PHE A 174 -13.58 -20.93 -9.46
CA PHE A 174 -14.26 -21.23 -8.21
C PHE A 174 -13.37 -20.81 -7.04
N GLU A 175 -13.95 -20.11 -6.07
CA GLU A 175 -13.28 -19.82 -4.81
C GLU A 175 -13.67 -20.87 -3.76
N TYR A 176 -12.65 -21.50 -3.19
CA TYR A 176 -12.79 -22.46 -2.10
C TYR A 176 -12.25 -21.86 -0.82
N THR A 177 -13.01 -21.98 0.26
CA THR A 177 -12.59 -21.56 1.60
C THR A 177 -12.52 -22.78 2.49
N ILE A 178 -11.35 -23.03 3.08
CA ILE A 178 -11.12 -24.17 3.96
C ILE A 178 -11.35 -23.70 5.40
N PHE A 179 -12.26 -24.37 6.10
CA PHE A 179 -12.55 -24.12 7.51
C PHE A 179 -12.13 -25.35 8.33
N PRO A 180 -10.92 -25.33 8.94
CA PRO A 180 -10.50 -26.40 9.82
C PRO A 180 -11.45 -26.57 11.00
N ILE A 181 -11.79 -27.82 11.29
CA ILE A 181 -12.65 -28.21 12.39
C ILE A 181 -11.80 -28.89 13.46
N GLU A 182 -11.96 -28.49 14.71
CA GLU A 182 -11.26 -29.06 15.85
C GLU A 182 -12.22 -29.69 16.85
N ILE A 183 -11.77 -30.78 17.48
CA ILE A 183 -12.45 -31.41 18.60
C ILE A 183 -11.78 -30.91 19.88
N LYS A 184 -12.58 -30.41 20.84
CA LYS A 184 -12.06 -29.89 22.11
C LYS A 184 -11.45 -31.00 22.96
N GLN A 185 -10.46 -30.66 23.78
CA GLN A 185 -9.83 -31.61 24.69
C GLN A 185 -10.82 -32.27 25.65
N ASP A 186 -11.82 -31.51 26.14
CA ASP A 186 -12.88 -32.04 27.00
C ASP A 186 -13.71 -33.12 26.29
N ASP A 187 -13.98 -32.94 25.00
CA ASP A 187 -14.68 -33.94 24.19
C ASP A 187 -13.81 -35.18 23.96
N LEU A 188 -12.50 -35.01 23.73
CA LEU A 188 -11.58 -36.14 23.61
C LEU A 188 -11.52 -36.98 24.90
N LEU A 189 -11.47 -36.32 26.07
CA LEU A 189 -11.53 -36.99 27.37
C LEU A 189 -12.89 -37.66 27.60
N ALA A 190 -13.99 -37.03 27.18
CA ALA A 190 -15.31 -37.60 27.30
C ALA A 190 -15.46 -38.87 26.43
N VAL A 191 -14.97 -38.86 25.18
CA VAL A 191 -14.94 -40.04 24.30
C VAL A 191 -14.13 -41.19 24.92
N SER A 192 -12.99 -40.89 25.56
CA SER A 192 -12.18 -41.96 26.18
C SER A 192 -12.90 -42.66 27.35
N ASN A 193 -13.84 -41.98 28.00
CA ASN A 193 -14.59 -42.51 29.14
C ASN A 193 -15.99 -43.03 28.73
N ASN A 194 -16.55 -42.54 27.63
CA ASN A 194 -17.86 -42.89 27.13
C ASN A 194 -17.87 -42.92 25.60
N LEU A 195 -17.97 -44.12 25.03
CA LEU A 195 -18.00 -44.33 23.57
C LEU A 195 -19.25 -43.73 22.89
N ASP A 196 -20.34 -43.53 23.64
CA ASP A 196 -21.58 -42.92 23.12
C ASP A 196 -21.54 -41.37 23.19
N HIS A 197 -20.44 -40.78 23.64
CA HIS A 197 -20.28 -39.33 23.70
C HIS A 197 -20.28 -38.71 22.30
N ILE A 198 -21.12 -37.70 22.09
CA ILE A 198 -21.21 -36.96 20.83
C ILE A 198 -20.35 -35.71 20.96
N CYS A 199 -19.20 -35.70 20.28
CA CYS A 199 -18.31 -34.54 20.20
C CYS A 199 -19.01 -33.31 19.61
N LYS A 200 -18.62 -32.12 20.08
CA LYS A 200 -19.08 -30.83 19.57
C LYS A 200 -17.93 -30.13 18.84
N PRO A 201 -17.69 -30.47 17.56
CA PRO A 201 -16.63 -29.86 16.78
C PRO A 201 -16.81 -28.33 16.69
N VAL A 202 -15.69 -27.61 16.71
CA VAL A 202 -15.67 -26.15 16.59
C VAL A 202 -14.82 -25.76 15.39
N VAL A 203 -15.32 -24.80 14.61
CA VAL A 203 -14.55 -24.18 13.52
C VAL A 203 -13.53 -23.22 14.12
N ARG A 204 -12.27 -23.33 13.69
CA ARG A 204 -11.24 -22.39 14.14
C ARG A 204 -11.55 -20.96 13.71
N PRO A 205 -11.48 -19.98 14.62
CA PRO A 205 -11.62 -18.57 14.28
C PRO A 205 -10.33 -18.07 13.61
N GLN A 206 -10.21 -18.29 12.30
CA GLN A 206 -9.18 -17.68 11.45
C GLN A 206 -9.88 -16.94 10.31
N HIS A 207 -9.24 -15.89 9.77
CA HIS A 207 -9.68 -15.25 8.53
C HIS A 207 -9.18 -16.11 7.37
N PRO A 208 -9.98 -17.02 6.82
CA PRO A 208 -9.48 -17.98 5.86
C PRO A 208 -9.27 -17.26 4.53
N GLN A 209 -8.08 -17.41 3.96
CA GLN A 209 -7.82 -16.88 2.62
C GLN A 209 -8.45 -17.82 1.59
N PRO A 210 -9.32 -17.31 0.69
CA PRO A 210 -9.89 -18.14 -0.35
C PRO A 210 -8.81 -18.59 -1.33
N ILE A 211 -9.00 -19.80 -1.84
CA ILE A 211 -8.20 -20.40 -2.90
C ILE A 211 -9.01 -20.30 -4.18
N SER A 212 -8.45 -19.62 -5.18
CA SER A 212 -9.07 -19.54 -6.51
C SER A 212 -8.56 -20.67 -7.40
N ILE A 213 -9.49 -21.44 -7.97
CA ILE A 213 -9.22 -22.53 -8.92
C ILE A 213 -9.87 -22.19 -10.27
N PRO A 214 -9.14 -22.26 -11.40
CA PRO A 214 -9.68 -21.93 -12.73
C PRO A 214 -10.86 -22.81 -13.15
N VAL A 215 -11.73 -22.31 -14.06
CA VAL A 215 -12.95 -23.05 -14.53
C VAL A 215 -12.64 -24.46 -15.08
N ASN A 216 -11.48 -24.65 -15.69
CA ASN A 216 -11.06 -25.93 -16.29
C ASN A 216 -10.22 -26.78 -15.32
N SER A 217 -10.40 -26.58 -14.01
CA SER A 217 -9.66 -27.28 -12.98
C SER A 217 -10.58 -27.71 -11.85
N TYR A 218 -10.27 -28.84 -11.22
CA TYR A 218 -11.12 -29.44 -10.20
C TYR A 218 -10.32 -29.77 -8.95
N LEU A 219 -10.83 -29.34 -7.79
CA LEU A 219 -10.32 -29.82 -6.50
C LEU A 219 -10.73 -31.29 -6.33
N ARG A 220 -9.77 -32.21 -6.47
CA ARG A 220 -10.03 -33.67 -6.44
C ARG A 220 -9.80 -34.29 -5.08
N PHE A 221 -8.88 -33.73 -4.30
CA PHE A 221 -8.56 -34.26 -2.98
C PHE A 221 -8.10 -33.12 -2.07
N ILE A 222 -8.52 -33.19 -0.80
CA ILE A 222 -8.09 -32.29 0.25
C ILE A 222 -7.95 -33.09 1.56
N HIS A 223 -6.88 -32.84 2.29
CA HIS A 223 -6.65 -33.44 3.59
C HIS A 223 -5.88 -32.48 4.50
N LEU A 224 -6.36 -32.30 5.73
CA LEU A 224 -5.65 -31.54 6.76
C LEU A 224 -4.67 -32.46 7.47
N LEU A 225 -3.42 -32.04 7.55
CA LEU A 225 -2.30 -32.72 8.21
C LEU A 225 -1.97 -32.00 9.52
N GLU A 226 -0.97 -32.51 10.24
CA GLU A 226 -0.46 -31.86 11.45
C GLU A 226 0.11 -30.46 11.16
N ASN A 227 0.09 -29.58 12.16
CA ASN A 227 0.64 -28.22 12.10
C ASN A 227 0.04 -27.35 10.98
N ASP A 228 -1.27 -27.45 10.73
CA ASP A 228 -2.01 -26.66 9.72
C ASP A 228 -1.54 -26.84 8.28
N LEU A 229 -0.73 -27.86 8.02
CA LEU A 229 -0.35 -28.26 6.69
C LEU A 229 -1.55 -28.89 5.99
N VAL A 230 -1.86 -28.45 4.77
CA VAL A 230 -2.96 -28.99 3.99
C VAL A 230 -2.41 -29.62 2.73
N LEU A 231 -2.77 -30.89 2.49
CA LEU A 231 -2.51 -31.59 1.24
C LEU A 231 -3.70 -31.39 0.29
N VAL A 232 -3.44 -30.88 -0.91
CA VAL A 232 -4.44 -30.61 -1.94
C VAL A 232 -4.00 -31.22 -3.26
N ILE A 233 -4.92 -31.87 -3.96
CA ILE A 233 -4.72 -32.34 -5.34
C ILE A 233 -5.75 -31.65 -6.24
N ILE A 234 -5.24 -30.87 -7.19
CA ILE A 234 -6.05 -30.18 -8.21
C ILE A 234 -5.80 -30.86 -9.55
N GLU A 235 -6.88 -31.27 -10.21
CA GLU A 235 -6.83 -31.73 -11.60
C GLU A 235 -6.91 -30.53 -12.53
N GLU A 236 -5.91 -30.39 -13.39
CA GLU A 236 -5.92 -29.58 -14.60
C GLU A 236 -6.06 -30.54 -15.82
N PRO A 237 -6.34 -30.04 -17.04
CA PRO A 237 -6.69 -30.90 -18.19
C PRO A 237 -5.76 -32.10 -18.43
N ASP A 238 -4.45 -31.94 -18.27
CA ASP A 238 -3.46 -32.97 -18.58
C ASP A 238 -2.64 -33.43 -17.35
N VAL A 239 -2.91 -32.87 -16.16
CA VAL A 239 -2.06 -33.07 -14.99
C VAL A 239 -2.81 -32.87 -13.67
N PHE A 240 -2.51 -33.73 -12.72
CA PHE A 240 -2.87 -33.58 -11.31
C PHE A 240 -1.70 -32.91 -10.58
N MET A 241 -1.94 -31.68 -10.10
CA MET A 241 -1.00 -30.89 -9.32
C MET A 241 -1.21 -31.17 -7.83
N VAL A 242 -0.16 -31.56 -7.14
CA VAL A 242 -0.18 -31.82 -5.69
C VAL A 242 0.50 -30.68 -4.95
N TYR A 243 -0.19 -30.12 -3.97
CA TYR A 243 0.28 -29.06 -3.10
C TYR A 243 0.25 -29.55 -1.66
N ALA A 244 1.29 -29.27 -0.88
CA ALA A 244 1.29 -29.46 0.56
C ALA A 244 1.88 -28.21 1.22
N GLU A 245 1.03 -27.39 1.81
CA GLU A 245 1.44 -26.10 2.36
C GLU A 245 0.54 -25.71 3.55
N GLY A 246 1.05 -24.86 4.44
CA GLY A 246 0.25 -24.25 5.51
C GLY A 246 -0.96 -23.53 4.92
N ILE A 247 -2.11 -23.62 5.62
CA ILE A 247 -3.38 -23.08 5.14
C ILE A 247 -3.30 -21.60 4.78
N GLU A 248 -2.51 -20.79 5.50
CA GLU A 248 -2.32 -19.37 5.21
C GLU A 248 -1.53 -19.07 3.92
N PHE A 249 -0.69 -20.00 3.45
CA PHE A 249 0.15 -19.80 2.26
C PHE A 249 -0.35 -20.56 1.04
N LEU A 250 -1.29 -21.50 1.22
CA LEU A 250 -1.78 -22.39 0.17
C LEU A 250 -2.27 -21.64 -1.09
N SER A 251 -3.04 -20.57 -0.92
CA SER A 251 -3.54 -19.73 -2.03
C SER A 251 -2.38 -19.18 -2.88
N SER A 252 -1.33 -18.66 -2.22
CA SER A 252 -0.15 -18.11 -2.90
C SER A 252 0.64 -19.17 -3.69
N VAL A 253 0.78 -20.38 -3.15
CA VAL A 253 1.52 -21.47 -3.79
C VAL A 253 0.77 -22.01 -5.01
N ILE A 254 -0.57 -22.07 -4.93
CA ILE A 254 -1.43 -22.46 -6.05
C ILE A 254 -1.33 -21.44 -7.18
N VAL A 255 -1.46 -20.13 -6.88
CA VAL A 255 -1.31 -19.04 -7.87
C VAL A 255 0.07 -19.07 -8.53
N GLN A 256 1.13 -19.36 -7.75
CA GLN A 256 2.50 -19.48 -8.27
C GLN A 256 2.77 -20.82 -8.99
N ARG A 257 1.79 -21.74 -9.05
CA ARG A 257 1.92 -23.07 -9.65
C ARG A 257 3.10 -23.90 -9.08
N ARG A 258 3.42 -23.70 -7.80
CA ARG A 258 4.52 -24.36 -7.09
C ARG A 258 4.07 -25.69 -6.48
N ALA A 259 3.58 -26.60 -7.33
CA ALA A 259 3.22 -27.96 -6.92
C ALA A 259 4.46 -28.75 -6.50
N ILE A 260 4.37 -29.51 -5.40
CA ILE A 260 5.44 -30.39 -4.90
C ILE A 260 5.53 -31.69 -5.71
N ARG A 261 4.44 -32.08 -6.38
CA ARG A 261 4.38 -33.25 -7.25
C ARG A 261 3.39 -33.01 -8.38
N ARG A 262 3.64 -33.66 -9.52
CA ARG A 262 2.78 -33.64 -10.70
C ARG A 262 2.56 -35.07 -11.18
N PHE A 263 1.31 -35.45 -11.44
CA PHE A 263 0.97 -36.72 -12.07
C PHE A 263 0.25 -36.45 -13.39
N HIS A 264 0.73 -37.02 -14.48
CA HIS A 264 0.09 -36.82 -15.78
C HIS A 264 -1.20 -37.64 -15.87
N SER A 265 -2.26 -37.04 -16.41
CA SER A 265 -3.57 -37.68 -16.56
C SER A 265 -3.49 -38.95 -17.41
N GLU A 266 -2.60 -38.97 -18.43
CA GLU A 266 -2.32 -40.16 -19.24
C GLU A 266 -1.81 -41.38 -18.44
N LYS A 267 -1.16 -41.13 -17.29
CA LYS A 267 -0.65 -42.19 -16.41
C LYS A 267 -1.71 -42.67 -15.42
N LEU A 268 -2.52 -41.76 -14.90
CA LEU A 268 -3.54 -42.08 -13.89
C LEU A 268 -4.87 -42.55 -14.49
N GLY A 269 -5.08 -42.36 -15.78
CA GLY A 269 -6.31 -42.74 -16.46
C GLY A 269 -7.48 -41.84 -16.08
N VAL A 270 -8.70 -42.35 -16.29
CA VAL A 270 -9.92 -41.57 -16.09
C VAL A 270 -10.35 -41.65 -14.63
N ASN A 271 -10.49 -40.48 -13.98
CA ASN A 271 -11.04 -40.32 -12.64
C ASN A 271 -10.34 -41.19 -11.55
N PRO A 272 -9.03 -40.99 -11.31
CA PRO A 272 -8.32 -41.68 -10.25
C PRO A 272 -8.89 -41.33 -8.86
N LEU A 273 -8.80 -42.27 -7.93
CA LEU A 273 -9.15 -42.07 -6.53
C LEU A 273 -7.90 -41.88 -5.68
N PHE A 274 -8.01 -41.04 -4.65
CA PHE A 274 -6.91 -40.70 -3.76
C PHE A 274 -7.29 -41.03 -2.32
N ALA A 275 -6.36 -41.60 -1.56
CA ALA A 275 -6.49 -41.80 -0.12
C ALA A 275 -5.17 -41.45 0.57
N PHE A 276 -5.25 -40.82 1.74
CA PHE A 276 -4.08 -40.44 2.53
C PHE A 276 -4.19 -40.96 3.96
N ASP A 277 -3.12 -41.59 4.45
CA ASP A 277 -2.95 -41.96 5.86
C ASP A 277 -2.04 -40.94 6.53
N CYS A 278 -2.58 -40.15 7.45
CA CYS A 278 -1.85 -39.14 8.21
C CYS A 278 -0.87 -39.74 9.22
N THR A 279 -1.14 -40.92 9.76
CA THR A 279 -0.29 -41.57 10.77
C THR A 279 1.00 -42.11 10.15
N LYS A 280 0.90 -42.64 8.93
CA LYS A 280 2.03 -43.23 8.21
C LYS A 280 2.59 -42.35 7.10
N GLY A 281 1.95 -41.23 6.82
CA GLY A 281 2.30 -40.34 5.71
C GLY A 281 2.21 -41.06 4.37
N LEU A 282 1.18 -41.86 4.12
CA LEU A 282 1.04 -42.62 2.87
C LEU A 282 -0.05 -42.03 1.99
N LEU A 283 0.30 -41.62 0.78
CA LEU A 283 -0.65 -41.32 -0.29
C LEU A 283 -0.80 -42.56 -1.17
N VAL A 284 -2.03 -42.97 -1.40
CA VAL A 284 -2.37 -44.01 -2.36
C VAL A 284 -3.20 -43.41 -3.48
N ILE A 285 -2.84 -43.76 -4.71
CA ILE A 285 -3.59 -43.41 -5.91
C ILE A 285 -4.08 -44.70 -6.53
N PHE A 286 -5.40 -44.85 -6.61
CA PHE A 286 -6.05 -45.93 -7.34
C PHE A 286 -6.41 -45.40 -8.73
N SER A 287 -5.89 -46.07 -9.76
CA SER A 287 -6.02 -45.67 -11.15
C SER A 287 -6.53 -46.83 -11.99
N ILE A 288 -7.35 -46.50 -13.00
CA ILE A 288 -7.79 -47.44 -14.02
C ILE A 288 -7.27 -46.93 -15.35
N LYS A 289 -6.31 -47.65 -15.91
CA LYS A 289 -5.73 -47.34 -17.21
C LYS A 289 -6.11 -48.42 -18.21
N GLU A 290 -6.89 -48.04 -19.22
CA GLU A 290 -7.47 -48.97 -20.19
C GLU A 290 -8.29 -50.07 -19.48
N SER A 291 -7.72 -51.26 -19.32
CA SER A 291 -8.32 -52.39 -18.59
C SER A 291 -7.47 -52.83 -17.39
N SER A 292 -6.42 -52.08 -17.06
CA SER A 292 -5.51 -52.35 -15.95
C SER A 292 -5.91 -51.53 -14.73
N VAL A 293 -6.12 -52.22 -13.61
CA VAL A 293 -6.38 -51.60 -12.31
C VAL A 293 -5.05 -51.52 -11.56
N GLN A 294 -4.66 -50.34 -11.13
CA GLN A 294 -3.36 -50.09 -10.51
C GLN A 294 -3.49 -49.31 -9.21
N LEU A 295 -2.51 -49.53 -8.34
CA LEU A 295 -2.40 -48.85 -7.07
C LEU A 295 -0.97 -48.35 -6.89
N ASP A 296 -0.81 -47.03 -6.94
CA ASP A 296 0.46 -46.36 -6.69
C ASP A 296 0.54 -45.91 -5.23
N VAL A 297 1.65 -46.22 -4.56
CA VAL A 297 1.87 -45.85 -3.16
C VAL A 297 3.03 -44.87 -3.07
N TYR A 298 2.82 -43.77 -2.36
CA TYR A 298 3.85 -42.76 -2.10
C TYR A 298 3.97 -42.51 -0.59
N SER A 299 5.19 -42.38 -0.09
CA SER A 299 5.45 -41.84 1.23
C SER A 299 5.64 -40.32 1.16
N PHE A 300 4.98 -39.62 2.07
CA PHE A 300 5.09 -38.18 2.26
C PHE A 300 6.06 -37.90 3.40
N ASP A 301 7.09 -37.13 3.12
CA ASP A 301 7.97 -36.58 4.13
C ASP A 301 7.52 -35.16 4.47
N THR A 302 6.94 -34.98 5.65
CA THR A 302 6.45 -33.70 6.15
C THR A 302 7.57 -32.67 6.32
N ALA A 303 8.79 -33.09 6.66
CA ALA A 303 9.91 -32.17 6.90
C ALA A 303 10.43 -31.56 5.60
N THR A 304 10.55 -32.37 4.55
CA THR A 304 11.01 -31.92 3.22
C THR A 304 9.86 -31.54 2.27
N ARG A 305 8.61 -31.77 2.68
CA ARG A 305 7.39 -31.59 1.87
C ARG A 305 7.47 -32.28 0.53
N SER A 306 7.96 -33.53 0.53
CA SER A 306 8.24 -34.28 -0.68
C SER A 306 7.53 -35.64 -0.68
N PHE A 307 7.21 -36.12 -1.89
CA PHE A 307 6.65 -37.45 -2.10
C PHE A 307 7.69 -38.38 -2.74
N ASN A 308 7.88 -39.55 -2.13
CA ASN A 308 8.75 -40.61 -2.63
C ASN A 308 7.90 -41.83 -2.98
N ALA A 309 8.11 -42.41 -4.17
CA ALA A 309 7.39 -43.61 -4.58
C ALA A 309 7.85 -44.80 -3.73
N ARG A 310 6.90 -45.57 -3.20
CA ARG A 310 7.17 -46.80 -2.44
C ARG A 310 7.14 -48.00 -3.38
N GLY A 311 8.17 -48.10 -4.22
CA GLY A 311 8.26 -49.14 -5.24
C GLY A 311 7.47 -48.82 -6.50
N GLY A 312 7.13 -49.86 -7.26
CA GLY A 312 6.32 -49.75 -8.48
C GLY A 312 4.82 -49.84 -8.21
N PRO A 313 3.97 -49.59 -9.22
CA PRO A 313 2.53 -49.73 -9.09
C PRO A 313 2.13 -51.18 -8.83
N GLU A 314 1.23 -51.41 -7.87
CA GLU A 314 0.63 -52.71 -7.62
C GLU A 314 -0.51 -52.96 -8.60
N VAL A 315 -0.39 -54.00 -9.44
CA VAL A 315 -1.38 -54.31 -10.48
C VAL A 315 -2.50 -55.17 -9.90
N LEU A 316 -3.66 -54.56 -9.69
CA LEU A 316 -4.84 -55.19 -9.09
C LEU A 316 -5.71 -55.99 -10.05
N THR A 317 -5.44 -55.94 -11.36
CA THR A 317 -6.27 -56.57 -12.40
C THR A 317 -6.52 -58.06 -12.15
N ARG A 318 -5.55 -58.80 -11.58
CA ARG A 318 -5.68 -60.24 -11.31
C ARG A 318 -6.78 -60.62 -10.31
N TRP A 319 -7.25 -59.68 -9.49
CA TRP A 319 -8.31 -59.92 -8.50
C TRP A 319 -9.70 -59.48 -8.98
N TYR A 320 -9.80 -59.03 -10.23
CA TYR A 320 -11.03 -58.53 -10.83
C TYR A 320 -11.30 -59.27 -12.14
N ASN A 321 -12.51 -59.82 -12.29
CA ASN A 321 -12.94 -60.44 -13.54
C ASN A 321 -13.26 -59.39 -14.62
N GLN A 322 -13.62 -58.18 -14.19
CA GLN A 322 -13.97 -57.03 -15.00
C GLN A 322 -13.47 -55.77 -14.29
N VAL A 323 -13.27 -54.67 -15.02
CA VAL A 323 -12.85 -53.39 -14.42
C VAL A 323 -13.86 -52.99 -13.34
N PRO A 324 -13.42 -52.79 -12.08
CA PRO A 324 -14.31 -52.44 -10.99
C PRO A 324 -14.72 -50.97 -11.06
N ASP A 325 -15.97 -50.69 -10.70
CA ASP A 325 -16.48 -49.33 -10.53
C ASP A 325 -16.32 -48.92 -9.05
N VAL A 326 -15.08 -48.58 -8.66
CA VAL A 326 -14.75 -48.16 -7.29
C VAL A 326 -15.16 -46.70 -7.10
N ILE A 327 -15.91 -46.41 -6.05
CA ILE A 327 -16.42 -45.07 -5.73
C ILE A 327 -15.74 -44.44 -4.51
N HIS A 328 -15.21 -45.27 -3.60
CA HIS A 328 -14.46 -44.80 -2.44
C HIS A 328 -13.21 -45.64 -2.20
N LEU A 329 -12.15 -44.95 -1.81
CA LEU A 329 -10.88 -45.51 -1.39
C LEU A 329 -10.51 -44.87 -0.05
N LEU A 330 -10.30 -45.68 0.98
CA LEU A 330 -10.05 -45.21 2.35
C LEU A 330 -8.99 -46.09 3.01
N PHE A 331 -8.16 -45.50 3.86
CA PHE A 331 -7.31 -46.28 4.76
C PHE A 331 -8.13 -46.84 5.92
N VAL A 332 -7.85 -48.09 6.29
CA VAL A 332 -8.32 -48.67 7.55
C VAL A 332 -7.42 -48.15 8.67
N SER A 333 -8.00 -47.38 9.59
CA SER A 333 -7.28 -46.63 10.63
C SER A 333 -6.25 -47.49 11.38
N GLY A 334 -5.02 -46.98 11.50
CA GLY A 334 -3.93 -47.63 12.24
C GLY A 334 -3.27 -48.81 11.49
N THR A 335 -3.69 -49.12 10.27
CA THR A 335 -3.16 -50.24 9.49
C THR A 335 -2.66 -49.79 8.12
N GLU A 336 -1.87 -50.63 7.46
CA GLU A 336 -1.48 -50.43 6.04
C GLU A 336 -2.45 -51.16 5.10
N GLU A 337 -3.74 -50.97 5.35
CA GLU A 337 -4.80 -51.60 4.57
C GLU A 337 -5.77 -50.56 4.01
N LEU A 338 -6.31 -50.86 2.84
CA LEU A 338 -7.20 -50.01 2.08
C LEU A 338 -8.56 -50.67 1.94
N LEU A 339 -9.61 -49.95 2.30
CA LEU A 339 -10.98 -50.28 1.99
C LEU A 339 -11.33 -49.70 0.62
N LEU A 340 -11.69 -50.59 -0.31
CA LEU A 340 -12.23 -50.25 -1.62
C LEU A 340 -13.73 -50.51 -1.59
N VAL A 341 -14.53 -49.48 -1.90
CA VAL A 341 -15.99 -49.58 -1.99
C VAL A 341 -16.40 -49.45 -3.44
N GLU A 342 -16.99 -50.51 -3.99
CA GLU A 342 -17.54 -50.53 -5.34
C GLU A 342 -18.97 -50.01 -5.36
N LYS A 343 -19.40 -49.40 -6.48
CA LYS A 343 -20.75 -48.87 -6.68
C LYS A 343 -21.86 -49.90 -6.46
N GLY A 344 -21.56 -51.19 -6.69
CA GLY A 344 -22.47 -52.31 -6.41
C GLY A 344 -22.63 -52.64 -4.93
N GLY A 345 -21.99 -51.91 -4.01
CA GLY A 345 -22.00 -52.15 -2.58
C GLY A 345 -21.02 -53.22 -2.11
N LEU A 346 -20.16 -53.74 -3.01
CA LEU A 346 -19.11 -54.67 -2.64
C LEU A 346 -17.95 -53.90 -2.01
N CYS A 347 -17.55 -54.32 -0.81
CA CYS A 347 -16.41 -53.78 -0.09
C CYS A 347 -15.28 -54.81 -0.06
N ARG A 348 -14.05 -54.39 -0.38
CA ARG A 348 -12.86 -55.24 -0.32
C ARG A 348 -11.77 -54.55 0.47
N ILE A 349 -11.01 -55.31 1.25
CA ILE A 349 -9.85 -54.79 1.99
C ILE A 349 -8.58 -55.31 1.36
N PHE A 350 -7.72 -54.40 0.88
CA PHE A 350 -6.42 -54.70 0.31
C PHE A 350 -5.31 -54.37 1.30
N SER A 351 -4.40 -55.30 1.55
CA SER A 351 -3.23 -55.07 2.41
C SER A 351 -2.03 -54.64 1.57
N LEU A 352 -1.48 -53.46 1.86
CA LEU A 352 -0.26 -52.95 1.23
C LEU A 352 0.99 -53.75 1.65
N VAL A 353 0.95 -54.39 2.83
CA VAL A 353 2.08 -55.19 3.34
C VAL A 353 2.19 -56.52 2.61
N THR A 354 1.06 -57.19 2.39
CA THR A 354 1.03 -58.52 1.77
C THR A 354 0.70 -58.47 0.27
N ALA A 355 0.41 -57.29 -0.28
CA ALA A 355 -0.03 -57.06 -1.64
C ALA A 355 -1.18 -57.99 -2.06
N ASN A 356 -2.16 -58.18 -1.17
CA ASN A 356 -3.28 -59.11 -1.35
C ASN A 356 -4.57 -58.58 -0.72
N PHE A 357 -5.70 -58.95 -1.31
CA PHE A 357 -7.00 -58.77 -0.66
C PHE A 357 -7.17 -59.75 0.51
N ARG A 358 -7.82 -59.29 1.58
CA ARG A 358 -8.26 -60.17 2.66
C ARG A 358 -9.25 -61.19 2.09
N LEU A 359 -8.95 -62.47 2.28
CA LEU A 359 -9.93 -63.54 2.01
C LEU A 359 -11.05 -63.38 3.04
N VAL A 360 -12.27 -63.14 2.57
CA VAL A 360 -13.44 -63.32 3.43
C VAL A 360 -13.55 -64.81 3.68
N GLY A 361 -13.11 -65.25 4.86
CA GLY A 361 -13.31 -66.62 5.29
C GLY A 361 -14.79 -66.98 5.14
N SER A 362 -15.06 -68.08 4.46
CA SER A 362 -16.38 -68.67 4.26
C SER A 362 -17.04 -69.00 5.60
N GLY A 363 -17.58 -68.00 6.30
CA GLY A 363 -18.04 -68.18 7.66
C GLY A 363 -18.73 -67.00 8.34
N GLN A 364 -18.79 -65.80 7.75
CA GLN A 364 -19.65 -64.74 8.28
C GLN A 364 -20.34 -63.99 7.15
N HIS A 365 -21.67 -64.00 7.23
CA HIS A 365 -22.57 -63.33 6.32
C HIS A 365 -22.12 -61.92 6.00
N SER A 366 -22.20 -61.61 4.70
CA SER A 366 -22.40 -60.26 4.17
C SER A 366 -23.28 -59.44 5.10
N ARG A 367 -22.65 -58.68 5.99
CA ARG A 367 -23.28 -57.47 6.52
C ARG A 367 -23.14 -56.47 5.39
N ARG A 368 -24.22 -56.37 4.60
CA ARG A 368 -24.47 -55.18 3.78
C ARG A 368 -24.43 -54.00 4.73
N CYS A 369 -23.54 -53.05 4.45
CA CYS A 369 -23.60 -51.73 5.07
C CYS A 369 -24.89 -51.01 4.69
#